data_AF-A0A7W1KCR6-F1
#
_entry.id   AF-A0A7W1KCR6-F1
#
_cell.length_a   1.000
_cell.length_b   1.000
_cell.length_c   1.000
_cell.angle_alpha   90.00
_cell.angle_beta   90.00
_cell.angle_gamma   90.00
#
_symmetry.space_group_name_H-M   'P 1'
#
loop_
_entity.id
_entity.type
_entity.pdbx_description
1 polymer ?
#
loop_
_entity_poly.entity_id
_entity_poly.type
_entity_poly.pdbx_seq_one_letter_code
_entity_poly.pdbx_strand_id
1 'polypeptide(L)' 'IRIVTAKGRIVGAHALAPSAGELIGELALAIDRKLKLTDLASVVHVYPTIAVAIQQIAGEAAYASAEKVSWLVRSDA' A
#
# COMPACT_ATOMS: atom_id res chain seq x y z
N ILE A 1 -9.23 -4.05 5.69
CA ILE A 1 -7.99 -4.74 5.25
C ILE A 1 -6.84 -4.21 6.09
N ARG A 2 -5.91 -5.05 6.55
CA ARG A 2 -4.72 -4.66 7.31
C ARG A 2 -3.48 -5.19 6.62
N ILE A 3 -2.49 -4.33 6.39
CA ILE A 3 -1.20 -4.69 5.77
C ILE A 3 -0.10 -4.52 6.81
N VAL A 4 0.80 -5.50 6.92
CA VAL A 4 1.96 -5.48 7.82
C VAL A 4 3.22 -5.30 6.99
N THR A 5 4.05 -4.34 7.37
CA THR A 5 5.31 -4.07 6.67
C THR A 5 6.53 -4.22 7.58
N ALA A 6 7.67 -4.59 6.99
CA ALA A 6 8.97 -4.57 7.63
C ALA A 6 9.98 -3.92 6.68
N LYS A 7 10.66 -2.86 7.13
CA LYS A 7 11.58 -2.05 6.29
C LYS A 7 10.91 -1.59 4.98
N GLY A 8 9.63 -1.23 5.05
CA GLY A 8 8.82 -0.80 3.90
C GLY A 8 8.32 -1.92 2.98
N ARG A 9 8.80 -3.17 3.14
CA ARG A 9 8.31 -4.33 2.40
C ARG A 9 7.08 -4.93 3.03
N ILE A 10 6.18 -5.46 2.23
CA ILE A 10 4.98 -6.16 2.69
C ILE A 10 5.39 -7.55 3.16
N VAL A 11 5.05 -7.90 4.41
CA VAL A 11 5.40 -9.20 5.02
C VAL A 11 4.18 -10.00 5.46
N GLY A 12 2.99 -9.41 5.38
CA GLY A 12 1.75 -10.07 5.73
C GLY A 12 0.54 -9.16 5.52
N ALA A 13 -0.64 -9.77 5.42
CA ALA A 13 -1.89 -9.05 5.30
C ALA A 13 -3.06 -9.84 5.88
N HIS A 14 -4.09 -9.12 6.33
CA HIS A 14 -5.38 -9.67 6.75
C HIS A 14 -6.50 -8.95 5.99
N ALA A 15 -7.41 -9.71 5.40
CA ALA A 15 -8.56 -9.17 4.67
C ALA A 15 -9.86 -9.73 5.26
N LEU A 16 -10.78 -8.83 5.57
CA LEU A 16 -12.18 -9.14 5.90
C LEU A 16 -13.03 -8.19 5.06
N ALA A 17 -13.64 -8.71 4.01
CA ALA A 17 -14.45 -7.98 3.04
C ALA A 17 -15.24 -8.98 2.16
N PRO A 18 -16.31 -8.53 1.46
CA PRO A 18 -16.85 -9.29 0.34
C PRO A 18 -15.73 -9.61 -0.67
N SER A 19 -15.73 -10.83 -1.20
CA SER A 19 -14.70 -11.29 -2.16
C SER A 19 -13.25 -11.18 -1.66
N ALA A 20 -13.01 -11.31 -0.35
CA ALA A 20 -11.66 -11.23 0.23
C ALA A 20 -10.67 -12.26 -0.39
N GLY A 21 -11.15 -13.41 -0.87
CA GLY A 21 -10.33 -14.42 -1.56
C GLY A 21 -9.75 -13.93 -2.88
N GLU A 22 -10.46 -13.08 -3.62
CA GLU A 22 -9.95 -12.45 -4.84
C GLU A 22 -8.95 -11.34 -4.50
N LEU A 23 -9.30 -10.50 -3.51
CA LEU A 23 -8.49 -9.36 -3.10
C LEU A 23 -7.15 -9.76 -2.47
N ILE A 24 -7.10 -10.87 -1.71
CA ILE A 24 -5.87 -11.32 -1.05
C ILE A 24 -4.81 -11.79 -2.07
N GLY A 25 -5.20 -12.16 -3.29
CA GLY A 25 -4.29 -12.61 -4.34
C GLY A 25 -3.23 -11.56 -4.71
N GLU A 26 -3.62 -10.28 -4.78
CA GLU A 26 -2.69 -9.18 -5.03
C GLU A 26 -1.64 -9.04 -3.92
N LEU A 27 -2.08 -9.11 -2.65
CA LEU A 27 -1.20 -9.01 -1.48
C LEU A 27 -0.30 -10.25 -1.35
N ALA A 28 -0.79 -11.43 -1.73
CA ALA A 28 0.01 -12.64 -1.80
C ALA A 28 1.15 -12.51 -2.84
N LEU A 29 0.85 -12.00 -4.04
CA LEU A 29 1.86 -11.71 -5.06
C LEU A 29 2.86 -10.67 -4.58
N ALA A 30 2.40 -9.61 -3.91
CA ALA A 30 3.28 -8.57 -3.39
C ALA A 30 4.27 -9.11 -2.34
N ILE A 31 3.83 -10.03 -1.48
CA ILE A 31 4.69 -10.72 -0.50
C ILE A 31 5.71 -11.63 -1.22
N ASP A 32 5.25 -12.46 -2.16
CA ASP A 32 6.12 -13.35 -2.96
C ASP A 32 7.23 -12.58 -3.68
N ARG A 33 6.87 -11.44 -4.27
CA ARG A 33 7.79 -10.55 -4.99
C ARG A 33 8.55 -9.58 -4.10
N LYS A 34 8.35 -9.64 -2.77
CA LYS A 34 9.03 -8.79 -1.77
C LYS A 34 8.87 -7.30 -2.07
N LEU A 35 7.70 -6.92 -2.59
CA LEU A 35 7.39 -5.54 -2.97
C LEU A 35 7.30 -4.64 -1.74
N LYS A 36 7.61 -3.36 -1.95
CA LYS A 36 7.36 -2.30 -0.98
C LYS A 36 5.91 -1.86 -1.05
N LEU A 37 5.40 -1.33 0.05
CA LEU A 37 4.06 -0.74 0.08
C LEU A 37 3.93 0.45 -0.88
N THR A 38 5.02 1.19 -1.11
CA THR A 38 5.09 2.26 -2.11
C THR A 38 4.91 1.77 -3.54
N ASP A 39 5.29 0.52 -3.83
CA ASP A 39 5.12 -0.06 -5.16
C ASP A 39 3.63 -0.26 -5.44
N LEU A 40 2.86 -0.78 -4.45
CA LEU A 40 1.40 -0.86 -4.51
C LEU A 40 0.71 0.50 -4.65
N ALA A 41 1.26 1.55 -4.02
CA ALA A 41 0.70 2.90 -4.12
C ALA A 41 0.75 3.46 -5.57
N SER A 42 1.70 2.98 -6.37
CA SER A 42 1.82 3.36 -7.78
C SER A 42 0.92 2.56 -8.74
N VAL A 43 0.31 1.48 -8.26
CA VAL A 43 -0.58 0.63 -9.07
C VAL A 43 -1.94 1.29 -9.20
N VAL A 44 -2.39 1.46 -10.46
CA VAL A 44 -3.73 1.96 -10.76
C VAL A 44 -4.75 0.83 -10.62
N HIS A 45 -5.60 0.92 -9.61
CA HIS A 45 -6.69 -0.02 -9.39
C HIS A 45 -7.95 0.42 -10.13
N VAL A 46 -8.74 -0.56 -10.57
CA VAL A 46 -10.01 -0.30 -11.27
C VAL A 46 -11.04 0.30 -10.30
N TYR A 47 -11.71 1.36 -10.73
CA TYR A 47 -12.82 1.98 -9.99
C TYR A 47 -14.17 1.65 -10.65
N PRO A 48 -15.25 1.33 -9.90
CA PRO A 48 -15.34 1.25 -8.44
C PRO A 48 -15.23 -0.20 -7.92
N THR A 49 -14.03 -0.65 -7.52
CA THR A 49 -13.81 -2.00 -6.96
C THR A 49 -13.31 -1.97 -5.52
N ILE A 50 -13.47 -3.08 -4.79
CA ILE A 50 -12.96 -3.22 -3.40
C ILE A 50 -11.43 -3.14 -3.38
N ALA A 51 -10.75 -3.52 -4.47
CA ALA A 51 -9.30 -3.46 -4.59
C ALA A 51 -8.75 -2.03 -4.44
N VAL A 52 -9.55 -0.99 -4.73
CA VAL A 52 -9.19 0.42 -4.47
C VAL A 52 -8.80 0.66 -3.00
N ALA A 53 -9.33 -0.12 -2.06
CA ALA A 53 -8.93 -0.04 -0.65
C ALA A 53 -7.43 -0.33 -0.44
N ILE A 54 -6.82 -1.23 -1.23
CA ILE A 54 -5.38 -1.50 -1.17
C ILE A 54 -4.61 -0.26 -1.63
N GLN A 55 -5.00 0.35 -2.75
CA GLN A 55 -4.39 1.58 -3.26
C GLN A 55 -4.46 2.73 -2.24
N GLN A 56 -5.61 2.91 -1.59
CA GLN A 56 -5.81 3.95 -0.58
C GLN A 56 -4.90 3.76 0.63
N ILE A 57 -4.85 2.54 1.19
CA ILE A 57 -3.98 2.21 2.32
C ILE A 57 -2.50 2.44 1.95
N ALA A 58 -2.10 2.02 0.74
CA ALA A 58 -0.73 2.19 0.26
C ALA A 58 -0.37 3.67 0.07
N GLY A 59 -1.30 4.45 -0.50
CA GLY A 59 -1.15 5.90 -0.68
C GLY A 59 -1.01 6.63 0.65
N GLU A 60 -1.89 6.36 1.62
CA GLU A 60 -1.83 6.96 2.96
C GLU A 60 -0.49 6.70 3.65
N ALA A 61 0.00 5.46 3.59
CA ALA A 61 1.30 5.09 4.16
C ALA A 61 2.49 5.78 3.45
N ALA A 62 2.38 6.01 2.14
CA ALA A 62 3.39 6.74 1.38
C ALA A 62 3.43 8.22 1.79
N TYR A 63 2.27 8.87 1.93
CA TYR A 63 2.17 10.25 2.42
C TYR A 63 2.73 10.40 3.83
N ALA A 64 2.35 9.51 4.76
CA ALA A 64 2.87 9.52 6.12
C ALA A 64 4.40 9.34 6.18
N SER A 65 4.99 8.66 5.20
CA SER A 65 6.44 8.52 5.08
C SER A 65 7.10 9.78 4.52
N ALA A 66 6.43 10.48 3.60
CA ALA A 66 6.89 11.75 3.03
C ALA A 66 6.89 12.89 4.07
N GLU A 67 5.90 12.95 4.96
CA GLU A 67 5.87 13.94 6.04
C GLU A 67 7.10 13.90 6.95
N LYS A 68 7.68 12.70 7.18
CA LYS A 68 8.88 12.54 8.02
C LYS A 68 10.13 13.19 7.43
N VAL A 69 10.16 13.36 6.11
CA VAL A 69 11.27 13.99 5.38
C VAL A 69 10.90 15.38 4.87
N SER A 70 9.77 15.94 5.32
CA SER A 70 9.28 17.26 4.91
C SER A 70 10.30 18.38 5.14
N TRP A 71 11.08 18.31 6.22
CA TRP A 71 12.15 19.27 6.53
C TRP A 71 13.29 19.30 5.50
N LEU A 72 13.44 18.25 4.69
CA LEU A 72 14.48 18.13 3.66
C LEU A 72 14.07 18.84 2.36
N VAL A 73 12.77 19.07 2.16
CA VAL A 73 12.28 19.89 1.07
C VAL A 73 12.66 21.34 1.40
N ARG A 74 13.73 21.85 0.76
CA ARG A 74 14.13 23.27 0.89
C ARG A 74 12.92 24.15 0.62
N SER A 75 12.40 24.79 1.67
CA SER A 75 11.54 25.97 1.55
C SER A 75 12.40 27.14 1.08
N ASP A 76 12.79 27.11 -0.19
CA ASP A 76 13.24 28.30 -0.91
C ASP A 76 11.99 28.88 -1.61
N ALA A 77 11.12 29.52 -0.82
CA ALA A 77 10.07 30.43 -1.28
C ALA A 77 9.81 31.47 -0.18
#